data_AF-A0A938MNG1-F1
#
_entry.id   AF-A0A938MNG1-F1
#
_cell.length_a   1.000
_cell.length_b   1.000
_cell.length_c   1.000
_cell.angle_alpha   90.00
_cell.angle_beta   90.00
_cell.angle_gamma   90.00
#
_symmetry.space_group_name_H-M   'P 1'
#
loop_
_entity.id
_entity.type
_entity.pdbx_description
1 polymer ?
#
loop_
_entity_poly.entity_id
_entity_poly.type
_entity_poly.pdbx_seq_one_letter_code
_entity_poly.pdbx_strand_id
1 'polypeptide(L)'
;MHASEIGAATADCAAHLHRGLGPGLLETVYEVTLARELDKRALAVQRQVRVPIEYDGHRFEDDCSRRILSASPRLRASVRPK
;
A
#
# COMPACT_ATOMS: atom_id res chain seq x y z
N MET A 1 -8.35 11.99 8.46
CA MET A 1 -8.62 10.90 7.50
C MET A 1 -8.94 9.65 8.28
N HIS A 2 -10.16 9.15 8.15
CA HIS A 2 -10.56 7.86 8.72
C HIS A 2 -10.04 6.71 7.86
N ALA A 3 -9.83 5.52 8.46
CA ALA A 3 -9.31 4.35 7.75
C ALA A 3 -10.16 3.98 6.50
N SER A 4 -11.47 4.23 6.56
CA SER A 4 -12.40 4.00 5.44
C SER A 4 -12.09 4.86 4.21
N GLU A 5 -11.69 6.12 4.40
CA GLU A 5 -11.41 7.06 3.31
C GLU A 5 -10.14 6.67 2.53
N ILE A 6 -9.14 6.14 3.24
CA ILE A 6 -7.89 5.67 2.64
C ILE A 6 -8.14 4.40 1.82
N GLY A 7 -8.99 3.50 2.35
CA GLY A 7 -9.43 2.30 1.63
C GLY A 7 -10.15 2.66 0.33
N ALA A 8 -11.10 3.59 0.37
CA ALA A 8 -11.83 4.06 -0.81
C ALA A 8 -10.88 4.69 -1.86
N ALA A 9 -9.98 5.59 -1.43
CA ALA A 9 -9.01 6.21 -2.32
C ALA A 9 -8.06 5.18 -2.97
N THR A 10 -7.69 4.13 -2.23
CA THR A 10 -6.86 3.03 -2.74
C THR A 10 -7.60 2.20 -3.78
N ALA A 11 -8.85 1.83 -3.51
CA ALA A 11 -9.69 1.09 -4.43
C ALA A 11 -9.93 1.88 -5.73
N ASP A 12 -10.20 3.18 -5.63
CA ASP A 12 -10.39 4.05 -6.79
C ASP A 12 -9.12 4.15 -7.66
N CYS A 13 -7.94 4.30 -7.05
CA CYS A 13 -6.67 4.31 -7.78
C CYS A 13 -6.43 2.98 -8.49
N ALA A 14 -6.65 1.86 -7.80
CA ALA A 14 -6.46 0.54 -8.36
C ALA A 14 -7.43 0.27 -9.52
N ALA A 15 -8.70 0.66 -9.38
CA ALA A 15 -9.70 0.54 -10.45
C ALA A 15 -9.35 1.41 -11.67
N HIS A 16 -8.86 2.64 -11.44
CA HIS A 16 -8.42 3.53 -12.52
C HIS A 16 -7.21 2.95 -13.26
N LEU A 17 -6.21 2.46 -12.53
CA LEU A 17 -5.03 1.81 -13.11
C LEU A 17 -5.41 0.55 -13.89
N HIS A 18 -6.27 -0.29 -13.34
CA HIS A 18 -6.72 -1.51 -14.01
C HIS A 18 -7.46 -1.22 -15.32
N ARG A 19 -8.30 -0.17 -15.35
CA ARG A 19 -8.99 0.27 -16.56
C ARG A 19 -8.05 0.89 -17.60
N GLY A 20 -7.04 1.65 -17.16
CA GLY A 20 -6.12 2.34 -18.07
C GLY A 20 -5.01 1.44 -18.63
N LEU A 21 -4.47 0.55 -17.81
CA LEU A 21 -3.35 -0.33 -18.16
C LEU A 21 -3.79 -1.69 -18.71
N GLY A 22 -5.02 -2.10 -18.41
CA GLY A 22 -5.56 -3.39 -18.81
C GLY A 22 -5.18 -4.56 -17.90
N PRO A 23 -5.89 -5.69 -18.04
CA PRO A 23 -5.57 -6.92 -17.32
C PRO A 23 -4.27 -7.55 -17.85
N GLY A 24 -3.52 -8.24 -16.98
CA GLY A 24 -2.35 -9.04 -17.39
C GLY A 24 -0.98 -8.41 -17.10
N LEU A 25 -0.91 -7.27 -16.42
CA LEU A 25 0.37 -6.74 -15.93
C LEU A 25 0.88 -7.51 -14.71
N LEU A 26 2.20 -7.55 -14.57
CA LEU A 26 2.87 -8.09 -13.40
C LEU A 26 2.47 -7.32 -12.14
N GLU A 27 2.34 -8.04 -11.03
CA GLU A 27 2.02 -7.48 -9.72
C GLU A 27 2.97 -6.35 -9.33
N THR A 28 4.26 -6.46 -9.66
CA THR A 28 5.27 -5.41 -9.43
C THR A 28 4.94 -4.11 -10.15
N VAL A 29 4.37 -4.17 -11.36
CA VAL A 29 4.00 -2.97 -12.12
C VAL A 29 2.79 -2.30 -11.46
N TYR A 30 1.79 -3.09 -11.06
CA TYR A 30 0.64 -2.58 -10.30
C TYR A 30 1.09 -1.93 -8.99
N GLU A 31 1.99 -2.57 -8.25
CA GLU A 31 2.51 -2.04 -6.98
C GLU A 31 3.23 -0.70 -7.16
N VAL A 32 4.12 -0.59 -8.15
CA VAL A 32 4.88 0.64 -8.43
C VAL A 32 3.95 1.78 -8.87
N THR A 33 3.01 1.49 -9.76
CA THR A 33 2.11 2.52 -10.31
C THR A 33 1.07 2.97 -9.29
N LEU A 34 0.48 2.03 -8.54
CA LEU A 34 -0.45 2.34 -7.45
C LEU A 34 0.23 3.15 -6.35
N ALA A 35 1.46 2.80 -5.96
CA ALA A 35 2.21 3.57 -4.98
C ALA A 35 2.40 5.02 -5.43
N ARG A 36 2.74 5.25 -6.70
CA ARG A 36 2.89 6.61 -7.25
C ARG A 36 1.57 7.38 -7.27
N GLU A 37 0.46 6.75 -7.62
CA GLU A 37 -0.85 7.41 -7.63
C GLU A 37 -1.34 7.79 -6.23
N LEU A 38 -1.10 6.93 -5.24
CA LEU A 38 -1.42 7.23 -3.84
C LEU A 38 -0.50 8.32 -3.26
N ASP A 39 0.77 8.33 -3.65
CA ASP A 39 1.73 9.36 -3.26
C ASP A 39 1.31 10.76 -3.76
N LYS A 40 0.83 10.84 -5.01
CA LYS A 40 0.25 12.08 -5.59
C LYS A 40 -0.95 12.60 -4.79
N ARG A 41 -1.70 11.72 -4.14
CA ARG A 41 -2.85 12.07 -3.26
C ARG A 41 -2.42 12.43 -1.84
N ALA A 42 -1.12 12.70 -1.63
CA ALA A 42 -0.54 13.02 -0.33
C ALA A 42 -0.74 11.93 0.73
N LEU A 43 -0.86 10.67 0.30
CA LEU A 43 -0.80 9.52 1.20
C LEU A 43 0.66 9.09 1.37
N ALA A 44 1.00 8.61 2.56
CA ALA A 44 2.28 7.97 2.85
C ALA A 44 2.14 6.51 2.43
N VAL A 45 3.00 6.05 1.53
CA VAL A 45 2.92 4.70 0.98
C VAL A 45 4.19 3.95 1.32
N GLN A 46 4.05 2.76 1.92
CA GLN A 46 5.17 1.84 2.12
C GLN A 46 4.96 0.61 1.25
N ARG A 47 5.99 0.30 0.47
CA ARG A 47 6.02 -0.85 -0.42
C ARG A 47 6.70 -2.00 0.29
N GLN A 48 6.26 -3.22 -0.04
CA GLN A 48 6.93 -4.44 0.38
C GLN A 48 7.03 -4.60 1.91
N VAL A 49 6.01 -4.12 2.63
CA VAL A 49 5.93 -4.27 4.08
C VAL A 49 5.74 -5.75 4.38
N ARG A 50 6.63 -6.30 5.22
CA ARG A 50 6.49 -7.67 5.73
C ARG A 50 5.39 -7.67 6.78
N VAL A 51 4.32 -8.40 6.51
CA VAL A 51 3.24 -8.61 7.47
C VAL A 51 3.27 -10.07 7.90
N PRO A 52 3.37 -10.33 9.22
CA PRO A 52 3.34 -11.69 9.73
C PRO A 52 2.01 -12.35 9.37
N ILE A 53 2.07 -13.63 8.99
CA ILE A 53 0.89 -14.41 8.67
C ILE A 53 0.51 -15.21 9.90
N GLU A 54 -0.76 -15.14 10.28
CA GLU A 54 -1.34 -16.06 11.26
C GLU A 54 -2.07 -17.17 10.50
N TYR A 55 -1.65 -18.42 10.72
CA TYR A 55 -2.28 -19.59 10.14
C TYR A 55 -2.34 -20.69 11.19
N ASP A 56 -3.55 -21.23 11.40
CA ASP A 56 -3.80 -22.32 12.36
C ASP A 56 -3.32 -22.02 13.79
N GLY A 57 -3.49 -20.78 14.25
CA GLY A 57 -3.01 -20.34 15.57
C GLY A 57 -1.49 -20.15 15.67
N HIS A 58 -0.73 -20.37 14.59
CA HIS A 58 0.70 -20.13 14.51
C HIS A 58 1.00 -18.82 13.79
N ARG A 59 1.89 -18.01 14.38
CA ARG A 59 2.37 -16.75 13.80
C ARG A 59 3.69 -16.99 13.07
N PHE A 60 3.71 -16.70 11.78
CA PHE A 60 4.88 -16.81 10.91
C PHE A 60 5.43 -15.40 10.64
N GLU A 61 6.56 -15.08 11.27
CA GLU A 61 7.21 -13.76 11.19
C GLU A 61 8.36 -13.72 10.15
N ASP A 62 8.88 -14.89 9.75
CA ASP A 62 10.03 -15.04 8.86
C ASP A 62 9.67 -15.06 7.36
N ASP A 63 10.49 -15.68 6.50
CA ASP A 63 10.46 -15.65 5.01
C ASP A 63 9.09 -15.94 4.37
N CYS A 64 8.14 -16.49 5.12
CA CYS A 64 6.74 -16.69 4.73
C CYS A 64 5.84 -15.45 4.90
N SER A 65 6.38 -14.30 5.33
CA SER A 65 5.61 -13.08 5.53
C SER A 65 5.10 -12.49 4.21
N ARG A 66 3.82 -12.09 4.18
CA ARG A 66 3.21 -11.52 2.98
C ARG A 66 3.76 -10.12 2.77
N ARG A 67 4.22 -9.84 1.54
CA ARG A 67 4.60 -8.49 1.11
C ARG A 67 3.34 -7.76 0.68
N ILE A 68 3.06 -6.62 1.29
CA ILE A 68 1.94 -5.77 0.90
C ILE A 68 2.36 -4.32 0.65
N LEU A 69 1.50 -3.60 -0.06
CA LEU A 69 1.50 -2.15 -0.14
C LEU A 69 0.64 -1.59 1.00
N SER A 70 1.19 -0.75 1.88
CA SER A 70 0.42 -0.03 2.89
C SER A 70 0.30 1.45 2.52
N ALA A 71 -0.86 2.03 2.77
CA ALA A 71 -1.10 3.47 2.62
C ALA A 71 -1.58 4.04 3.97
N SER A 72 -1.11 5.21 4.33
CA SER A 72 -1.42 5.88 5.59
C SER A 72 -1.51 7.39 5.38
N PRO A 73 -2.19 8.16 6.26
CA PRO A 73 -2.17 9.61 6.16
C PRO A 73 -0.74 10.11 6.28
N ARG A 74 -0.32 11.06 5.44
CA ARG A 74 0.95 11.75 5.68
C ARG A 74 0.81 12.58 6.96
N LEU A 75 1.40 12.08 8.04
CA LEU A 75 1.66 12.90 9.20
C LEU A 75 2.71 13.94 8.78
N ARG A 76 2.40 15.25 8.88
CA ARG A 76 3.46 16.26 8.78
C ARG A 76 4.41 15.99 9.93
N ALA A 77 5.57 15.41 9.64
CA ALA A 77 6.65 15.37 10.58
C ALA A 77 7.01 16.82 10.92
N SER A 78 6.72 17.23 12.16
CA SER A 78 7.45 18.33 12.77
C SER A 78 8.91 17.89 12.78
N VAL A 79 9.72 18.53 11.93
CA VAL A 79 11.17 18.36 11.90
C VAL A 79 11.66 18.67 13.31
N ARG A 80 12.08 17.66 14.08
CA ARG A 80 12.94 17.93 15.23
C ARG A 80 14.29 18.34 14.64
N PRO A 81 14.77 19.58 14.87
CA PRO A 81 16.13 19.93 14.54
C PRO A 81 17.08 19.11 15.43
N LYS A 82 18.24 18.80 14.84
CA LYS A 82 19.34 18.05 15.43
C LYS A 82 19.96 18.77 16.62
#